data_AF-A0A353GXK6-F1
#
_entry.id   AF-A0A353GXK6-F1
#
_cell.length_a   1.000
_cell.length_b   1.000
_cell.length_c   1.000
_cell.angle_alpha   90.00
_cell.angle_beta   90.00
_cell.angle_gamma   90.00
#
_symmetry.space_group_name_H-M   'P 1'
#
loop_
_entity.id
_entity.type
_entity.pdbx_description
1 polymer ?
#
loop_
_entity_poly.entity_id
_entity_poly.type
_entity_poly.pdbx_seq_one_letter_code
_entity_poly.pdbx_strand_id
1 'polypeptide(L)' 'MNIEIRGVEGLSFRERQVVVLKEMGETAENIAKKLGITQSSVATLYNRAKTKGYEVVIVLPGTALGISGADDEGE' A
#
# COMPACT_ATOMS: atom_id res chain seq x y z
N MET A 1 -2.28 8.36 -11.73
CA MET A 1 -1.87 8.29 -10.30
C MET A 1 -1.68 6.82 -10.00
N ASN A 2 -0.45 6.40 -9.77
CA ASN A 2 -0.10 5.01 -9.51
C ASN A 2 0.30 4.87 -8.04
N ILE A 3 -0.21 3.86 -7.35
CA ILE A 3 0.18 3.55 -5.97
C ILE A 3 1.07 2.32 -6.00
N GLU A 4 2.25 2.43 -5.43
CA GLU A 4 3.18 1.33 -5.20
C GLU A 4 3.31 1.07 -3.71
N ILE A 5 3.49 -0.20 -3.35
CA ILE A 5 3.87 -0.60 -1.99
C ILE A 5 5.29 -1.14 -2.07
N ARG A 6 6.22 -0.53 -1.32
CA ARG A 6 7.63 -0.95 -1.24
C ARG A 6 7.90 -1.68 0.09
N GLY A 7 8.98 -2.45 0.17
CA GLY A 7 9.30 -3.25 1.36
C GLY A 7 8.39 -4.47 1.55
N VAL A 8 7.70 -4.90 0.49
CA VAL A 8 6.73 -6.00 0.48
C VAL A 8 7.37 -7.37 0.74
N GLU A 9 8.66 -7.49 0.48
CA GLU A 9 9.48 -8.68 0.74
C GLU A 9 9.62 -9.00 2.23
N GLY A 10 9.55 -7.98 3.11
CA GLY A 10 9.55 -8.17 4.56
C GLY A 10 8.20 -8.64 5.12
N LEU A 11 7.13 -8.55 4.31
CA LEU A 11 5.78 -8.94 4.71
C LEU A 11 5.53 -10.43 4.44
N SER A 12 4.74 -11.06 5.30
CA SER A 12 4.12 -12.36 5.03
C SER A 12 3.01 -12.20 3.99
N PHE A 13 2.60 -13.30 3.38
CA PHE A 13 1.52 -13.29 2.38
C PHE A 13 0.22 -12.67 2.93
N ARG A 14 -0.15 -13.00 4.18
CA ARG A 14 -1.36 -12.44 4.81
C ARG A 14 -1.23 -10.96 5.14
N GLU A 15 -0.05 -10.51 5.57
CA GLU A 15 0.22 -9.07 5.77
C GLU A 15 0.09 -8.31 4.45
N ARG A 16 0.66 -8.83 3.35
CA ARG A 16 0.54 -8.23 2.02
C ARG A 16 -0.92 -8.06 1.60
N GLN A 17 -1.73 -9.10 1.74
CA GLN A 17 -3.16 -9.04 1.40
C GLN A 17 -3.89 -7.97 2.21
N VAL A 18 -3.63 -7.90 3.53
CA VAL A 18 -4.25 -6.90 4.41
C VAL A 18 -3.81 -5.48 4.04
N VAL A 19 -2.51 -5.25 3.84
CA VAL A 19 -1.96 -3.93 3.47
C VAL A 19 -2.57 -3.47 2.15
N VAL A 20 -2.49 -4.28 1.10
CA VAL A 20 -3.02 -3.92 -0.23
C VAL A 20 -4.49 -3.52 -0.14
N LEU A 21 -5.34 -4.32 0.52
CA LEU A 21 -6.76 -3.99 0.63
C LEU A 21 -6.99 -2.72 1.47
N LYS A 22 -6.22 -2.53 2.56
CA LYS A 22 -6.37 -1.38 3.44
C LYS A 22 -5.96 -0.07 2.75
N GLU A 23 -4.85 -0.07 2.02
CA GLU A 23 -4.36 1.09 1.28
C GLU A 23 -5.21 1.40 0.04
N MET A 24 -5.92 0.41 -0.52
CA MET A 24 -6.96 0.62 -1.53
C MET A 24 -8.30 1.14 -0.95
N GLY A 25 -8.38 1.37 0.36
CA GLY A 25 -9.54 1.99 1.02
C GLY A 25 -10.59 1.03 1.58
N GLU A 26 -10.33 -0.28 1.65
CA GLU A 26 -11.29 -1.23 2.22
C GLU A 26 -11.43 -1.10 3.75
N THR A 27 -12.64 -1.37 4.24
CA THR A 27 -12.92 -1.42 5.67
C THR A 27 -12.36 -2.71 6.29
N ALA A 28 -12.06 -2.68 7.59
CA ALA A 28 -11.56 -3.88 8.28
C ALA A 28 -12.57 -5.04 8.24
N GLU A 29 -13.86 -4.72 8.26
CA GLU A 29 -14.96 -5.68 8.11
C GLU A 29 -14.96 -6.37 6.74
N ASN A 30 -14.85 -5.59 5.65
CA ASN A 30 -14.79 -6.14 4.30
C ASN A 30 -13.55 -7.02 4.10
N ILE A 31 -12.39 -6.58 4.62
CA ILE A 31 -11.14 -7.34 4.55
C ILE A 31 -11.30 -8.66 5.32
N ALA A 32 -11.85 -8.61 6.54
CA ALA A 32 -12.11 -9.77 7.37
C ALA A 32 -12.99 -10.79 6.63
N LYS A 33 -14.09 -10.33 6.02
CA LYS A 33 -15.00 -11.16 5.22
C LYS A 33 -14.32 -11.75 3.98
N LYS A 34 -13.56 -10.96 3.21
CA LYS A 34 -12.84 -11.40 2.01
C LYS A 34 -11.75 -12.44 2.31
N LEU A 35 -11.06 -12.29 3.44
CA LEU A 35 -9.91 -13.12 3.80
C LEU A 35 -10.26 -14.30 4.73
N GLY A 36 -11.51 -14.37 5.22
CA GLY A 36 -11.97 -15.41 6.14
C GLY A 36 -11.31 -15.33 7.52
N ILE A 37 -11.06 -14.12 8.02
CA ILE A 37 -10.42 -13.86 9.33
C ILE A 37 -11.25 -12.87 10.14
N THR A 38 -10.90 -12.64 11.40
CA THR A 38 -11.58 -11.64 12.24
C THR A 38 -11.06 -10.23 11.96
N GLN A 39 -11.85 -9.20 12.28
CA GLN A 39 -11.39 -7.81 12.21
C GLN A 39 -10.17 -7.55 13.14
N SER A 40 -10.09 -8.24 14.28
CA SER A 40 -8.93 -8.16 15.18
C SER A 40 -7.66 -8.76 14.56
N SER A 41 -7.77 -9.84 13.79
CA SER A 41 -6.65 -10.38 13.01
C SER A 41 -6.20 -9.42 11.92
N VAL A 42 -7.14 -8.74 11.24
CA VAL A 42 -6.82 -7.69 10.25
C VAL A 42 -5.99 -6.59 10.92
N ALA A 43 -6.46 -6.06 12.06
CA ALA A 43 -5.75 -5.02 12.80
C ALA A 43 -4.33 -5.48 13.22
N THR A 44 -4.21 -6.72 13.71
CA THR A 44 -2.93 -7.30 14.14
C THR A 44 -1.94 -7.42 12.97
N LEU A 45 -2.39 -7.96 11.84
CA LEU A 45 -1.56 -8.11 10.64
C LEU A 45 -1.15 -6.75 10.07
N TYR A 46 -2.07 -5.80 10.03
CA TYR A 46 -1.79 -4.45 9.53
C TYR A 46 -0.75 -3.72 10.41
N ASN A 47 -0.89 -3.79 11.74
CA ASN A 47 0.07 -3.20 12.66
C ASN A 47 1.44 -3.85 12.56
N ARG A 48 1.50 -5.20 12.45
CA ARG A 48 2.76 -5.93 12.26
C ARG A 48 3.46 -5.52 10.96
N ALA A 49 2.70 -5.37 9.88
CA ALA A 49 3.22 -4.87 8.61
C ALA A 49 3.81 -3.46 8.78
N LYS A 50 3.09 -2.54 9.45
CA LYS A 50 3.59 -1.17 9.72
C LYS A 50 4.91 -1.17 10.48
N THR A 51 5.05 -2.02 11.51
CA THR A 51 6.31 -2.14 12.26
C THR A 51 7.47 -2.64 11.41
N LYS A 52 7.21 -3.40 10.35
CA LYS A 52 8.24 -3.85 9.40
C LYS A 52 8.68 -2.76 8.42
N GLY A 53 7.99 -1.63 8.38
CA GLY A 53 8.41 -0.46 7.60
C GLY A 53 8.14 -0.56 6.10
N TYR A 54 7.02 -1.15 5.67
CA TYR A 54 6.60 -0.99 4.28
C TYR A 54 6.24 0.47 3.99
N GLU A 55 6.41 0.90 2.73
CA GLU A 55 6.11 2.26 2.31
C GLU A 55 4.98 2.25 1.27
N VAL A 56 4.10 3.25 1.35
CA VAL A 56 3.10 3.52 0.30
C VAL A 56 3.58 4.73 -0.48
N VAL A 57 3.89 4.53 -1.74
CA VAL A 57 4.44 5.54 -2.63
C VAL A 57 3.42 5.85 -3.71
N ILE A 58 3.20 7.14 -3.96
CA ILE A 58 2.41 7.58 -5.11
C ILE A 58 3.40 8.01 -6.19
N VAL A 59 3.34 7.37 -7.35
CA VAL A 59 4.13 7.75 -8.53
C VAL A 59 3.26 8.66 -9.40
N LEU A 60 3.77 9.88 -9.62
CA LEU A 60 3.15 10.91 -10.43
C LEU A 60 4.17 11.40 -11.47
N PRO A 61 3.74 11.64 -12.73
CA PRO A 61 4.53 12.41 -13.68
C PRO A 61 4.80 13.82 -13.12
N GLY A 62 5.97 14.40 -13.38
CA GLY A 62 6.32 15.73 -12.87
C GLY A 62 5.39 16.82 -13.42
N THR A 63 4.93 16.63 -14.66
CA THR A 63 3.89 17.45 -15.30
C THR A 63 2.55 17.44 -14.56
N ALA A 64 2.17 16.35 -13.88
CA ALA A 64 0.93 16.27 -13.11
C ALA A 64 0.92 17.18 -11.86
N LEU A 65 2.11 17.60 -11.42
CA LEU A 65 2.29 18.57 -10.33
C LEU A 65 2.63 19.98 -10.85
N GLY A 66 2.57 20.21 -12.16
CA GLY A 66 2.92 21.50 -12.77
C GLY A 66 4.42 21.83 -12.71
N ILE A 67 5.28 20.83 -12.47
CA ILE A 67 6.73 21.02 -12.42
C ILE A 67 7.25 21.03 -13.86
N SER A 68 7.63 22.21 -14.36
CA SER A 68 8.17 22.37 -15.71
C SER A 68 9.56 21.72 -15.82
N GLY A 69 9.79 20.96 -16.90
CA GLY A 69 11.06 20.27 -17.17
C GLY A 69 11.31 18.98 -16.38
N ALA A 70 10.35 18.52 -15.56
CA ALA A 70 10.52 17.33 -14.73
C ALA A 70 10.45 15.99 -15.51
N ASP A 71 9.86 16.01 -16.70
CA ASP A 71 9.77 14.86 -17.60
C ASP A 71 10.74 15.00 -18.81
N ASP A 72 11.61 16.02 -18.80
CA ASP A 72 12.66 16.23 -19.81
C ASP A 72 13.83 15.29 -19.44
N GLU A 73 13.67 14.00 -19.76
CA GLU A 73 14.77 13.05 -19.78
C GLU A 73 15.76 13.54 -20.84
N GLY A 74 16.84 14.18 -20.40
CA GLY A 74 17.86 14.73 -21.29
C GLY A 74 18.34 13.70 -22.31
N GLU A 75 18.17 14.03 -23.58
CA GLU A 75 18.94 13.46 -24.69
C GLU A 75 20.43 13.84 -24.59
#